data_AF-A0A7V9D9Z7-F1
#
_entry.id   AF-A0A7V9D9Z7-F1
#
_cell.length_a   1.000
_cell.length_b   1.000
_cell.length_c   1.000
_cell.angle_alpha   90.00
_cell.angle_beta   90.00
_cell.angle_gamma   90.00
#
_symmetry.space_group_name_H-M   'P 1'
#
loop_
_entity.id
_entity.type
_entity.pdbx_description
1 polymer ?
#
loop_
_entity_poly.entity_id
_entity_poly.type
_entity_poly.pdbx_seq_one_letter_code
_entity_poly.pdbx_strand_id
1 'polypeptide(L)'
;MGIVNRTTDSFYDPGRMKLEERVAHGLDLWRQGALVLDVGGVKAGPGPEIDESEELLRVIPLVSELASRCDALISVETGRVRVAEVALEAGA
;
A
#
# COMPACT_ATOMS: atom_id res chain seq x y z
N MET A 1 -6.75 3.36 -12.00
CA MET A 1 -6.20 2.69 -10.81
C MET A 1 -4.76 3.14 -10.66
N GLY A 2 -4.40 3.72 -9.53
CA GLY A 2 -3.04 4.17 -9.23
C GLY A 2 -2.34 3.18 -8.28
N ILE A 3 -1.07 2.88 -8.53
CA ILE A 3 -0.32 1.89 -7.75
C ILE A 3 0.46 2.60 -6.63
N VAL A 4 0.30 2.11 -5.40
CA VAL A 4 0.92 2.66 -4.19
C VAL A 4 1.62 1.55 -3.41
N ASN A 5 2.78 1.14 -3.92
CA ASN A 5 3.58 0.09 -3.30
C ASN A 5 4.48 0.65 -2.19
N ARG A 6 4.59 -0.11 -1.10
CA ARG A 6 5.53 0.14 0.01
C ARG A 6 6.47 -1.05 0.17
N THR A 7 7.32 -1.25 -0.84
CA THR A 7 8.37 -2.28 -0.86
C THR A 7 9.74 -1.66 -0.64
N THR A 8 10.70 -2.45 -0.17
CA THR A 8 12.07 -1.98 0.19
C THR A 8 12.98 -1.74 -1.02
N ASP A 9 12.49 -1.92 -2.24
CA ASP A 9 13.28 -2.04 -3.46
C ASP A 9 12.64 -1.33 -4.66
N SER A 10 11.96 -0.21 -4.41
CA SER A 10 11.56 0.65 -5.52
C SER A 10 12.81 1.16 -6.26
N PHE A 11 12.76 1.16 -7.59
CA PHE A 11 13.86 1.58 -8.47
C PHE A 11 14.39 3.00 -8.19
N TYR A 12 13.64 3.79 -7.42
CA TYR A 12 13.94 5.18 -7.08
C TYR A 12 14.47 5.40 -5.66
N ASP A 13 14.36 4.43 -4.74
CA ASP A 13 14.81 4.61 -3.35
C ASP A 13 15.09 3.26 -2.65
N PRO A 14 16.37 2.91 -2.40
CA PRO A 14 16.76 1.65 -1.79
C PRO A 14 16.62 1.61 -0.25
N GLY A 15 15.91 2.55 0.37
CA GLY A 15 15.80 2.60 1.84
C GLY A 15 14.46 3.09 2.35
N ARG A 16 13.53 2.17 2.65
CA ARG A 16 12.29 2.42 3.41
C ARG A 16 11.56 3.68 2.95
N MET A 17 10.84 3.60 1.83
CA MET A 17 9.85 4.63 1.52
C MET A 17 8.93 4.83 2.73
N LYS A 18 9.01 6.03 3.31
CA LYS A 18 8.33 6.35 4.55
C LYS A 18 6.83 6.35 4.30
N LEU A 19 6.06 6.04 5.34
CA LEU A 19 4.61 5.96 5.24
C LEU A 19 4.04 7.24 4.61
N GLU A 20 4.53 8.39 5.07
CA GLU A 20 4.08 9.73 4.66
C GLU A 20 4.30 9.98 3.17
N GLU A 21 5.42 9.51 2.61
CA GLU A 21 5.72 9.66 1.19
C GLU A 21 4.79 8.81 0.32
N ARG A 22 4.45 7.61 0.78
CA ARG A 22 3.50 6.74 0.06
C ARG A 22 2.08 7.27 0.14
N VAL A 23 1.69 7.80 1.29
CA VAL A 23 0.40 8.50 1.46
C VAL A 23 0.35 9.71 0.53
N ALA A 24 1.39 10.54 0.50
CA ALA A 24 1.44 11.70 -0.39
C ALA A 24 1.33 11.31 -1.87
N HIS A 25 2.04 10.26 -2.29
CA HIS A 25 1.95 9.69 -3.64
C HIS A 25 0.54 9.18 -3.97
N GLY A 26 -0.09 8.43 -3.06
CA GLY A 26 -1.46 7.94 -3.26
C GLY A 26 -2.48 9.07 -3.39
N LEU A 27 -2.37 10.10 -2.55
CA LEU A 27 -3.22 11.29 -2.65
C LEU A 27 -2.98 12.07 -3.94
N ASP A 28 -1.75 12.13 -4.44
CA ASP A 28 -1.46 12.78 -5.72
C ASP A 28 -2.08 12.01 -6.90
N LEU A 29 -1.96 10.68 -6.91
CA LEU A 29 -2.63 9.83 -7.89
C LEU A 29 -4.15 10.03 -7.87
N TRP A 30 -4.76 10.11 -6.68
CA TRP A 30 -6.18 10.41 -6.54
C TRP A 30 -6.54 11.79 -7.11
N ARG A 31 -5.75 12.84 -6.80
CA ARG A 31 -5.94 14.20 -7.38
C ARG A 31 -5.80 14.23 -8.90
N GLN A 32 -4.98 13.34 -9.46
CA GLN A 32 -4.84 13.16 -10.90
C GLN A 32 -6.00 12.36 -11.53
N GLY A 33 -6.98 11.90 -10.73
CA GLY A 33 -8.20 11.23 -11.19
C GLY A 33 -8.21 9.72 -10.98
N ALA A 34 -7.28 9.15 -10.21
CA ALA A 34 -7.35 7.73 -9.86
C ALA A 34 -8.55 7.44 -8.94
N LEU A 35 -9.52 6.67 -9.44
CA LEU A 35 -10.70 6.24 -8.68
C LEU A 35 -10.41 5.05 -7.73
N VAL A 36 -9.34 4.32 -8.00
CA VAL A 36 -8.89 3.16 -7.21
C VAL A 36 -7.41 3.34 -6.93
N LEU A 37 -7.00 3.12 -5.69
CA LEU A 37 -5.60 3.02 -5.27
C LEU A 37 -5.30 1.57 -4.91
N ASP A 38 -4.29 0.99 -5.54
CA ASP A 38 -3.89 -0.40 -5.34
C ASP A 38 -2.62 -0.46 -4.51
N VAL A 39 -2.72 -1.05 -3.31
CA VAL A 39 -1.69 -1.02 -2.27
C VAL A 39 -1.04 -2.39 -2.15
N GLY A 40 0.26 -2.46 -2.44
CA GLY A 40 1.08 -3.67 -2.29
C GLY A 40 2.19 -3.51 -1.24
N GLY A 41 2.32 -4.49 -0.34
CA GLY A 41 3.41 -4.58 0.64
C GLY A 41 4.53 -5.55 0.24
N VAL A 42 4.25 -6.43 -0.72
CA VAL A 42 5.16 -7.46 -1.24
C VAL A 42 5.65 -7.04 -2.61
N LYS A 43 6.94 -7.26 -2.89
CA LYS A 43 7.48 -6.99 -4.21
C LYS A 43 6.89 -7.97 -5.23
N ALA A 44 6.39 -7.43 -6.34
CA ALA A 44 6.12 -8.23 -7.52
C ALA A 44 7.44 -8.76 -8.13
N GLY A 45 7.58 -10.08 -8.26
CA GLY A 45 8.75 -10.72 -8.85
C GLY A 45 9.88 -11.05 -7.86
N PRO A 46 11.10 -11.34 -8.34
CA PRO A 46 12.19 -11.80 -7.49
C PRO A 46 12.60 -10.78 -6.42
N GLY A 47 12.56 -11.19 -5.16
CA GLY A 47 12.90 -10.36 -4.01
C GLY A 47 12.99 -11.20 -2.74
N PRO A 48 13.46 -10.61 -1.63
CA PRO A 48 13.43 -11.29 -0.35
C PRO A 48 11.99 -11.61 0.05
N GLU A 49 11.74 -12.84 0.47
CA GLU A 49 10.47 -13.19 1.09
C GLU A 49 10.30 -12.39 2.40
N ILE A 50 9.10 -11.87 2.61
CA ILE A 50 8.70 -11.23 3.87
C ILE A 50 7.62 -12.10 4.51
N ASP A 51 7.55 -12.10 5.83
CA ASP A 51 6.47 -12.78 6.55
C ASP A 51 5.17 -11.94 6.57
N GLU A 52 4.12 -12.53 7.13
CA GLU A 52 2.81 -11.87 7.28
C GLU A 52 2.89 -10.61 8.16
N SER A 53 3.71 -10.63 9.21
CA SER A 53 3.85 -9.51 10.14
C SER A 53 4.47 -8.29 9.46
N GLU A 54 5.49 -8.51 8.64
CA GLU A 54 6.15 -7.46 7.87
C GLU A 54 5.22 -6.90 6.78
N GLU A 55 4.41 -7.73 6.13
CA GLU A 55 3.40 -7.22 5.18
C GLU A 55 2.33 -6.38 5.88
N LEU A 56 1.82 -6.82 7.03
CA LEU A 56 0.87 -6.05 7.85
C LEU A 56 1.45 -4.67 8.23
N LEU A 57 2.71 -4.62 8.69
CA LEU A 57 3.40 -3.38 9.06
C LEU A 57 3.57 -2.40 7.87
N ARG A 58 3.63 -2.94 6.65
CA ARG A 58 3.74 -2.14 5.42
C ARG A 58 2.39 -1.61 4.97
N VAL A 59 1.40 -2.49 4.89
CA VAL A 59 0.10 -2.23 4.25
C VAL A 59 -0.86 -1.46 5.15
N ILE A 60 -1.08 -1.92 6.39
CA ILE A 60 -2.20 -1.46 7.21
C ILE A 60 -2.13 0.05 7.54
N PRO A 61 -0.97 0.61 7.94
CA PRO A 61 -0.90 2.05 8.19
C PRO A 61 -1.17 2.88 6.92
N LEU A 62 -0.76 2.39 5.75
CA LEU A 62 -0.96 3.09 4.48
C LEU A 62 -2.43 3.08 4.06
N VAL A 63 -3.10 1.92 4.18
CA VAL A 63 -4.54 1.80 3.92
C VAL A 63 -5.33 2.77 4.81
N SER A 64 -5.08 2.75 6.13
CA SER A 64 -5.78 3.60 7.08
C SER A 64 -5.60 5.10 6.81
N GLU A 65 -4.39 5.51 6.45
CA GLU A 65 -4.08 6.91 6.12
C GLU A 65 -4.70 7.36 4.80
N LEU A 66 -4.78 6.49 3.79
CA LEU A 66 -5.43 6.81 2.52
C LEU A 66 -6.96 6.86 2.67
N ALA A 67 -7.54 5.88 3.37
CA ALA A 67 -8.98 5.78 3.61
C ALA A 67 -9.53 6.99 4.39
N SER A 68 -8.73 7.55 5.28
CA SER A 68 -9.12 8.73 6.08
C SER A 68 -8.96 10.07 5.35
N ARG A 69 -8.33 10.10 4.16
CA ARG A 69 -7.91 11.36 3.52
C ARG A 69 -8.39 11.54 2.07
N CYS A 70 -8.99 10.52 1.46
CA CYS A 70 -9.58 10.62 0.13
C CYS A 70 -10.71 9.61 -0.09
N ASP A 71 -11.54 9.87 -1.10
CA ASP A 71 -12.70 9.02 -1.45
C ASP A 71 -12.37 7.93 -2.49
N ALA A 72 -11.08 7.63 -2.70
CA ALA A 72 -10.69 6.56 -3.62
C ALA A 72 -11.05 5.19 -3.02
N LEU A 73 -11.46 4.25 -3.88
CA LEU A 73 -11.55 2.85 -3.47
C LEU A 73 -10.14 2.31 -3.22
N ILE A 74 -9.93 1.54 -2.16
CA ILE A 74 -8.60 1.02 -1.82
C ILE A 74 -8.59 -0.49 -2.07
N SER A 75 -7.82 -0.90 -3.08
CA SER A 75 -7.50 -2.29 -3.35
C SER A 75 -6.24 -2.67 -2.59
N VAL A 76 -6.19 -3.87 -2.02
CA VAL A 76 -4.99 -4.42 -1.37
C VAL A 76 -4.54 -5.67 -2.10
N GLU A 77 -3.34 -5.60 -2.68
CA GLU A 77 -2.70 -6.72 -3.36
C GLU A 77 -2.03 -7.62 -2.32
N THR A 78 -2.73 -8.68 -1.90
CA THR A 78 -2.18 -9.68 -0.97
C THR A 78 -2.68 -11.08 -1.27
N GLY A 79 -1.80 -12.07 -1.07
CA GLY A 79 -2.15 -13.49 -1.07
C GLY A 79 -2.49 -14.04 0.32
N ARG A 80 -2.42 -13.21 1.37
CA ARG A 80 -2.56 -13.65 2.76
C ARG A 80 -3.92 -13.25 3.32
N VAL A 81 -4.68 -14.25 3.78
CA VAL A 81 -6.04 -14.07 4.31
C VAL A 81 -6.05 -13.05 5.45
N ARG A 82 -5.10 -13.14 6.39
CA ARG A 82 -5.04 -12.24 7.53
C ARG A 82 -4.76 -10.78 7.13
N VAL A 83 -3.92 -10.57 6.12
CA VAL A 83 -3.64 -9.22 5.61
C VAL A 83 -4.90 -8.63 4.96
N ALA A 84 -5.63 -9.43 4.19
CA ALA A 84 -6.88 -9.02 3.58
C ALA A 84 -7.96 -8.66 4.64
N GLU A 85 -8.13 -9.49 5.68
CA GLU A 85 -9.07 -9.24 6.78
C GLU A 85 -8.79 -7.90 7.47
N VAL A 86 -7.53 -7.67 7.87
CA VAL A 86 -7.14 -6.45 8.61
C VAL A 86 -7.18 -5.22 7.69
N ALA A 87 -6.91 -5.37 6.39
CA ALA A 87 -7.04 -4.29 5.43
C ALA A 87 -8.50 -3.81 5.29
N LEU A 88 -9.46 -4.73 5.22
CA LEU A 88 -10.89 -4.40 5.19
C LEU A 88 -11.31 -3.64 6.47
N GLU A 89 -10.83 -4.08 7.64
CA GLU A 89 -11.06 -3.36 8.91
C GLU A 89 -10.45 -1.93 8.91
N ALA A 90 -9.34 -1.75 8.19
CA ALA A 90 -8.65 -0.46 8.08
C ALA A 90 -9.27 0.51 7.06
N GLY A 91 -10.27 0.07 6.29
CA GLY A 91 -10.99 0.90 5.31
C GLY A 91 -10.60 0.66 3.85
N ALA A 92 -10.05 -0.53 3.53
CA ALA A 92 -9.97 -1.00 2.15
C ALA A 92 -11.37 -1.24 1.56
#